data_AF-A0A367KIP0-F1
#
_entry.id   AF-A0A367KIP0-F1
#
_cell.length_a   1.000
_cell.length_b   1.000
_cell.length_c   1.000
_cell.angle_alpha   90.00
_cell.angle_beta   90.00
_cell.angle_gamma   90.00
#
_symmetry.space_group_name_H-M   'P 1'
#
loop_
_entity.id
_entity.type
_entity.pdbx_description
1 polymer ?
#
loop_
_entity_poly.entity_id
_entity_poly.type
_entity_poly.pdbx_seq_one_letter_code
_entity_poly.pdbx_strand_id
1 'polypeptide(L)'
;MPEEEAFGILVQLLKKYDIREQFTPQMDLLLLRLYQFDGLLHDHLPHIHRHFNEQGIRSNMYASQWFLTLFAYKFPLEMVYRIYDTLFAEGVNCLFRIGLALLAKNQANILSLDFDHLVTYLKDDMLAVYNDNVLDLLHEARKMTIHKKRLEKLSKDFQIENTKADNEACIIAKLTLKRKELIRVHDENDALQQKTKELKQVIERIPGTIESSVQSDMHQLCEKNQTLTHQNARLQDQVADMESMLIEIKLKYAHSESEREVLKQRLTELKKWMNSTL
;
A
#
# COMPACT_ATOMS: atom_id res chain seq x y z
N MET A 1 -41.33 24.91 38.61
CA MET A 1 -41.85 24.94 37.23
C MET A 1 -42.45 23.58 36.92
N PRO A 2 -43.72 23.49 36.51
CA PRO A 2 -44.34 22.27 36.01
C PRO A 2 -43.61 21.70 34.78
N GLU A 3 -43.79 20.41 34.52
CA GLU A 3 -43.12 19.70 33.41
C GLU A 3 -43.41 20.31 32.03
N GLU A 4 -44.67 20.67 31.76
CA GLU A 4 -45.09 21.26 30.48
C GLU A 4 -44.38 22.59 30.20
N GLU A 5 -44.27 23.45 31.22
CA GLU A 5 -43.55 24.72 31.12
C GLU A 5 -42.05 24.50 30.91
N ALA A 6 -41.46 23.52 31.62
CA ALA A 6 -40.06 23.17 31.46
C ALA A 6 -39.76 22.66 30.04
N PHE A 7 -40.64 21.82 29.48
CA PHE A 7 -40.56 21.39 28.09
C PHE A 7 -40.70 22.59 27.12
N GLY A 8 -41.63 23.50 27.38
CA GLY A 8 -41.78 24.73 26.59
C GLY A 8 -40.50 25.57 26.55
N ILE A 9 -39.84 25.76 27.69
CA ILE A 9 -38.56 26.47 27.77
C ILE A 9 -37.44 25.70 27.06
N LEU A 10 -37.40 24.37 27.19
CA LEU A 10 -36.42 23.55 26.47
C LEU A 10 -36.58 23.70 24.95
N VAL A 11 -37.81 23.65 24.42
CA VAL A 11 -38.09 23.88 23.00
C VAL A 11 -37.61 25.26 22.58
N GLN A 12 -37.82 26.28 23.42
CA GLN A 12 -37.38 27.63 23.13
C GLN A 12 -35.85 27.79 23.17
N LEU A 13 -35.17 27.14 24.11
CA LEU A 13 -33.70 27.06 24.14
C LEU A 13 -33.15 26.42 22.86
N LEU A 14 -33.73 25.30 22.45
CA LEU A 14 -33.29 24.57 21.27
C LEU A 14 -33.52 25.35 19.97
N LYS A 15 -34.66 26.03 19.83
CA LYS A 15 -35.05 26.72 18.58
C LYS A 15 -34.62 28.19 18.54
N LYS A 16 -34.92 28.98 19.57
CA LYS A 16 -34.72 30.44 19.56
C LYS A 16 -33.30 30.86 19.94
N TYR A 17 -32.62 30.06 20.76
CA TYR A 17 -31.22 30.29 21.15
C TYR A 17 -30.24 29.45 20.33
N ASP A 18 -30.71 28.82 19.25
CA ASP A 18 -29.93 27.98 18.32
C ASP A 18 -29.08 26.91 19.01
N ILE A 19 -29.53 26.41 20.17
CA ILE A 19 -28.77 25.44 20.94
C ILE A 19 -28.81 24.06 20.26
N ARG A 20 -29.88 23.75 19.52
CA ARG A 20 -30.06 22.49 18.80
C ARG A 20 -28.92 22.19 17.84
N GLU A 21 -28.41 23.20 17.14
CA GLU A 21 -27.39 23.03 16.10
C GLU A 21 -26.05 22.53 16.66
N GLN A 22 -25.80 22.66 17.98
CA GLN A 22 -24.64 22.07 18.65
C GLN A 22 -24.70 20.55 18.79
N PHE A 23 -25.89 19.96 18.66
CA PHE A 23 -26.15 18.53 18.82
C PHE A 23 -26.37 17.82 17.48
N THR A 24 -26.09 18.49 16.37
CA THR A 24 -26.06 17.85 15.05
C THR A 24 -24.96 16.77 15.00
N PRO A 25 -25.08 15.73 14.17
CA PRO A 25 -24.06 14.66 14.10
C PRO A 25 -22.65 15.18 13.79
N GLN A 26 -22.55 16.25 13.01
CA GLN A 26 -21.29 16.91 12.64
C GLN A 26 -20.79 17.88 13.73
N MET A 27 -21.66 18.28 14.65
CA MET A 27 -21.37 19.25 15.73
C MET A 27 -20.82 20.59 15.21
N ASP A 28 -21.21 21.00 14.00
CA ASP A 28 -20.63 22.17 13.31
C ASP A 28 -20.73 23.45 14.15
N LEU A 29 -21.87 23.68 14.82
CA LEU A 29 -22.03 24.86 15.68
C LEU A 29 -21.18 24.77 16.95
N LEU A 30 -20.98 23.58 17.53
CA LEU A 30 -20.10 23.42 18.68
C LEU A 30 -18.65 23.74 18.27
N LEU A 31 -18.19 23.19 17.14
CA LEU A 31 -16.85 23.44 16.62
C LEU A 31 -16.64 24.92 16.31
N LEU A 32 -17.63 25.58 15.70
CA LEU A 32 -17.61 27.03 15.48
C LEU A 32 -17.51 27.80 16.80
N ARG A 33 -18.28 27.44 17.82
CA ARG A 33 -18.22 28.11 19.13
C ARG A 33 -16.86 27.89 19.80
N LEU A 34 -16.30 26.70 19.73
CA LEU A 34 -14.96 26.42 20.26
C LEU A 34 -13.89 27.25 19.53
N TYR A 35 -13.96 27.36 18.21
CA TYR A 35 -13.09 28.22 17.42
C TYR A 35 -13.22 29.70 17.80
N GLN A 36 -14.46 30.18 17.96
CA GLN A 36 -14.73 31.54 18.43
C GLN A 36 -14.18 31.77 19.84
N PHE A 37 -14.31 30.77 20.71
CA PHE A 37 -13.78 30.84 22.07
C PHE A 37 -12.26 30.94 22.08
N ASP A 38 -11.55 30.15 21.26
CA ASP A 38 -10.09 30.25 21.11
C ASP A 38 -9.67 31.62 20.57
N GLY A 39 -10.39 32.15 19.57
CA GLY A 39 -10.15 33.50 19.05
C GLY A 39 -10.37 34.60 20.09
N LEU A 40 -11.37 34.45 20.97
CA LEU A 40 -11.59 35.38 22.08
C LEU A 40 -10.58 35.20 23.21
N LEU A 41 -10.12 33.96 23.44
CA LEU A 41 -9.05 33.67 24.40
C LEU A 41 -7.76 34.36 23.99
N HIS A 42 -7.45 34.34 22.69
CA HIS A 42 -6.34 35.09 22.12
C HIS A 42 -6.45 36.60 22.39
N ASP A 43 -7.63 37.16 22.17
CA ASP A 43 -7.87 38.60 22.32
C ASP A 43 -7.80 39.05 23.80
N HIS A 44 -8.37 38.27 24.72
CA HIS A 44 -8.59 38.70 26.11
C HIS A 44 -7.57 38.14 27.10
N LEU A 45 -7.03 36.95 26.85
CA LEU A 45 -6.10 36.25 27.75
C LEU A 45 -4.89 35.69 26.97
N PRO A 46 -4.08 36.56 26.32
CA PRO A 46 -3.04 36.15 25.39
C PRO A 46 -1.94 35.29 26.03
N HIS A 47 -1.69 35.45 27.34
CA HIS A 47 -0.73 34.63 28.07
C HIS A 47 -1.20 33.19 28.21
N ILE A 48 -2.47 32.98 28.56
CA ILE A 48 -3.08 31.64 28.64
C ILE A 48 -3.13 31.01 27.24
N HIS A 49 -3.57 31.78 26.24
CA HIS A 49 -3.62 31.30 24.86
C HIS A 49 -2.25 30.83 24.35
N ARG A 50 -1.18 31.59 24.63
CA ARG A 50 0.18 31.19 24.27
C ARG A 50 0.59 29.91 24.98
N HIS A 51 0.38 29.81 26.28
CA HIS A 51 0.70 28.60 27.06
C HIS A 51 -0.05 27.39 26.53
N PHE A 52 -1.35 27.52 26.21
CA PHE A 52 -2.14 26.45 25.60
C PHE A 52 -1.55 25.98 24.27
N ASN A 53 -1.11 26.91 23.41
CA ASN A 53 -0.47 26.55 22.15
C ASN A 53 0.89 25.86 22.36
N GLU A 54 1.70 26.32 23.31
CA GLU A 54 2.98 25.70 23.65
C GLU A 54 2.81 24.28 24.22
N GLN A 55 1.76 24.07 25.04
CA GLN A 55 1.40 22.77 25.59
C GLN A 55 0.56 21.90 24.63
N GLY A 56 0.15 22.40 23.46
CA GLY A 56 -0.71 21.66 22.52
C GLY A 56 -2.16 21.43 23.01
N ILE A 57 -2.64 22.25 23.95
CA ILE A 57 -4.00 22.20 24.49
C ILE A 57 -4.97 22.84 23.50
N ARG A 58 -6.04 22.12 23.17
CA ARG A 58 -7.14 22.61 22.31
C ARG A 58 -8.41 22.80 23.11
N SER A 59 -9.22 23.82 22.79
CA SER A 59 -10.50 24.09 23.47
C SER A 59 -11.45 22.90 23.51
N ASN A 60 -11.47 22.07 22.47
CA ASN A 60 -12.29 20.87 22.42
C ASN A 60 -11.98 19.85 23.54
N MET A 61 -10.77 19.88 24.12
CA MET A 61 -10.35 18.97 25.18
C MET A 61 -11.02 19.27 26.52
N TYR A 62 -11.41 20.51 26.79
CA TYR A 62 -11.95 20.93 28.10
C TYR A 62 -13.28 21.71 28.01
N ALA A 63 -13.48 22.52 26.97
CA ALA A 63 -14.62 23.44 26.88
C ALA A 63 -15.85 22.85 26.17
N SER A 64 -15.73 21.73 25.44
CA SER A 64 -16.86 21.11 24.73
C SER A 64 -18.07 20.87 25.65
N GLN A 65 -17.80 20.39 26.86
CA GLN A 65 -18.84 20.11 27.84
C GLN A 65 -19.51 21.39 28.38
N TRP A 66 -18.77 22.50 28.48
CA TRP A 66 -19.31 23.78 28.92
C TRP A 66 -20.42 24.27 28.00
N PHE A 67 -20.19 24.21 26.68
CA PHE A 67 -21.17 24.64 25.69
C PHE A 67 -22.34 23.66 25.53
N LEU A 68 -22.06 22.34 25.50
CA LEU A 68 -23.11 21.32 25.35
C LEU A 68 -24.06 21.27 26.55
N THR A 69 -23.55 21.46 27.77
CA THR A 69 -24.37 21.39 28.98
C THR A 69 -24.76 22.76 29.52
N LEU A 70 -24.38 23.85 28.84
CA LEU A 70 -24.58 25.22 29.30
C LEU A 70 -24.05 25.43 30.73
N PHE A 71 -22.88 24.84 31.01
CA PHE A 71 -22.23 24.76 32.32
C PHE A 71 -22.97 23.95 33.41
N ALA A 72 -24.10 23.31 33.13
CA ALA A 72 -24.91 22.62 34.13
C ALA A 72 -24.29 21.31 34.68
N TYR A 73 -23.23 20.77 34.05
CA TYR A 73 -22.69 19.47 34.43
C TYR A 73 -21.89 19.46 35.74
N LYS A 74 -20.94 20.40 35.91
CA LYS A 74 -20.02 20.44 37.06
C LYS A 74 -20.27 21.60 38.03
N PHE A 75 -21.07 22.58 37.61
CA PHE A 75 -21.24 23.80 38.38
C PHE A 75 -22.31 23.58 39.45
N PRO A 76 -22.13 24.14 40.66
CA PRO A 76 -23.19 24.19 41.66
C PRO A 76 -24.46 24.77 41.08
N LEU A 77 -25.61 24.18 41.44
CA LEU A 77 -26.89 24.52 40.84
C LEU A 77 -27.26 26.01 40.98
N GLU A 78 -26.87 26.64 42.09
CA GLU A 78 -27.03 28.08 42.30
C GLU A 78 -26.28 28.92 41.25
N MET A 79 -25.08 28.51 40.83
CA MET A 79 -24.35 29.18 39.73
C MET A 79 -25.09 28.98 38.42
N VAL A 80 -25.56 27.74 38.16
CA VAL A 80 -26.25 27.38 36.92
C VAL A 80 -27.50 28.23 36.73
N TYR A 81 -28.30 28.45 37.78
CA TYR A 81 -29.48 29.31 37.71
C TYR A 81 -29.14 30.73 37.27
N ARG A 82 -28.08 31.32 37.82
CA ARG A 82 -27.66 32.68 37.47
C ARG A 82 -27.04 32.77 36.07
N ILE A 83 -26.35 31.70 35.63
CA ILE A 83 -25.90 31.56 34.24
C ILE A 83 -27.12 31.54 33.31
N TYR A 84 -28.18 30.82 33.67
CA TYR A 84 -29.39 30.71 32.86
C TYR A 84 -30.17 32.04 32.85
N ASP A 85 -30.24 32.76 33.97
CA ASP A 85 -30.81 34.12 34.01
C ASP A 85 -30.13 35.04 32.98
N THR A 86 -28.78 34.98 32.95
CA THR A 86 -27.97 35.79 32.03
C THR A 86 -28.12 35.30 30.58
N LEU A 87 -28.22 33.98 30.38
CA LEU A 87 -28.45 33.37 29.08
C LEU A 87 -29.80 33.82 28.49
N PHE A 88 -30.87 33.80 29.28
CA PHE A 88 -32.18 34.21 28.81
C PHE A 88 -32.26 35.72 28.54
N ALA A 89 -31.58 36.53 29.37
CA ALA A 89 -31.58 37.99 29.24
C ALA A 89 -30.68 38.50 28.09
N GLU A 90 -29.46 37.96 27.95
CA GLU A 90 -28.42 38.50 27.07
C GLU A 90 -28.09 37.57 25.87
N GLY A 91 -28.58 36.34 25.88
CA GLY A 91 -28.35 35.33 24.84
C GLY A 91 -27.09 34.49 25.04
N VAL A 92 -26.85 33.57 24.10
CA VAL A 92 -25.78 32.54 24.17
C VAL A 92 -24.36 33.08 24.28
N ASN A 93 -24.15 34.36 23.92
CA ASN A 93 -22.83 34.99 24.01
C ASN A 93 -22.36 35.18 25.46
N CYS A 94 -23.26 35.09 26.45
CA CYS A 94 -22.84 35.07 27.86
C CYS A 94 -21.94 33.87 28.19
N LEU A 95 -22.12 32.74 27.51
CA LEU A 95 -21.36 31.51 27.75
C LEU A 95 -19.86 31.71 27.47
N PHE A 96 -19.53 32.46 26.42
CA PHE A 96 -18.14 32.83 26.12
C PHE A 96 -17.53 33.69 27.23
N ARG A 97 -18.26 34.71 27.71
CA ARG A 97 -17.80 35.57 28.82
C ARG A 97 -17.55 34.79 30.09
N ILE A 98 -18.46 33.86 30.42
CA ILE A 98 -18.34 33.00 31.60
C ILE A 98 -17.11 32.10 31.48
N GLY A 99 -16.90 31.45 30.33
CA GLY A 99 -15.72 30.62 30.09
C GLY A 99 -14.41 31.40 30.17
N LEU A 100 -14.36 32.62 29.60
CA LEU A 100 -13.18 33.47 29.68
C LEU A 100 -12.92 33.94 31.11
N ALA A 101 -13.95 34.34 31.86
CA ALA A 101 -13.79 34.76 33.26
C ALA A 101 -13.29 33.61 34.15
N LEU A 102 -13.77 32.38 33.89
CA LEU A 102 -13.30 31.17 34.55
C LEU A 102 -11.80 30.96 34.33
N LEU A 103 -11.32 31.10 33.09
CA LEU A 103 -9.90 31.00 32.76
C LEU A 103 -9.08 32.14 33.37
N ALA A 104 -9.58 33.38 33.30
CA ALA A 104 -8.89 34.56 33.82
C ALA A 104 -8.60 34.44 35.32
N LYS A 105 -9.60 33.99 36.10
CA LYS A 105 -9.44 33.80 37.55
C LYS A 105 -8.42 32.73 37.91
N ASN A 106 -8.29 31.70 37.07
CA ASN A 106 -7.37 30.57 37.26
C ASN A 106 -6.02 30.76 36.55
N GLN A 107 -5.72 31.95 36.02
CA GLN A 107 -4.54 32.19 35.18
C GLN A 107 -3.23 31.76 35.84
N ALA A 108 -3.02 32.09 37.12
CA ALA A 108 -1.77 31.76 37.83
C ALA A 108 -1.52 30.25 37.90
N ASN A 109 -2.58 29.48 38.21
CA ASN A 109 -2.51 28.02 38.28
C ASN A 109 -2.26 27.44 36.88
N ILE A 110 -3.04 27.88 35.89
CA ILE A 110 -2.93 27.42 34.51
C ILE A 110 -1.50 27.56 33.95
N LEU A 111 -0.87 28.73 34.16
CA LEU A 111 0.46 29.01 33.62
C LEU A 111 1.58 28.22 34.31
N SER A 112 1.30 27.60 35.46
CA SER A 112 2.27 26.79 36.22
C SER A 112 2.23 25.30 35.87
N LEU A 113 1.20 24.84 35.16
CA LEU A 113 0.96 23.43 34.87
C LEU A 113 1.44 23.04 33.47
N ASP A 114 1.91 21.80 33.33
CA ASP A 114 2.22 21.12 32.07
C ASP A 114 1.00 20.40 31.48
N PHE A 115 1.12 19.88 30.26
CA PHE A 115 -0.01 19.28 29.52
C PHE A 115 -0.89 18.32 30.35
N ASP A 116 -0.30 17.29 30.97
CA ASP A 116 -1.07 16.22 31.64
C ASP A 116 -1.87 16.74 32.84
N HIS A 117 -1.24 17.56 33.70
CA HIS A 117 -1.91 18.15 34.86
C HIS A 117 -2.88 19.25 34.44
N LEU A 118 -2.55 20.03 33.41
CA LEU A 118 -3.37 21.12 32.93
C LEU A 118 -4.72 20.65 32.37
N VAL A 119 -4.75 19.57 31.56
CA VAL A 119 -6.02 19.03 31.04
C VAL A 119 -6.93 18.58 32.17
N THR A 120 -6.35 17.93 33.19
CA THR A 120 -7.09 17.45 34.36
C THR A 120 -7.64 18.63 35.16
N TYR A 121 -6.78 19.61 35.45
CA TYR A 121 -7.13 20.83 36.18
C TYR A 121 -8.29 21.59 35.51
N LEU A 122 -8.21 21.79 34.19
CA LEU A 122 -9.24 22.48 33.40
C LEU A 122 -10.62 21.79 33.45
N LYS A 123 -10.66 20.48 33.65
CA LYS A 123 -11.90 19.68 33.70
C LYS A 123 -12.49 19.56 35.11
N ASP A 124 -11.64 19.53 36.13
CA ASP A 124 -12.04 19.05 37.45
C ASP A 124 -11.95 20.14 38.53
N ASP A 125 -10.95 21.02 38.49
CA ASP A 125 -10.55 21.85 39.65
C ASP A 125 -10.78 23.36 39.48
N MET A 126 -11.16 23.82 38.29
CA MET A 126 -11.33 25.26 37.97
C MET A 126 -12.32 26.01 38.86
N LEU A 127 -13.24 25.29 39.51
CA LEU A 127 -14.26 25.87 40.38
C LEU A 127 -13.80 26.09 41.82
N ALA A 128 -12.71 25.46 42.26
CA ALA A 128 -12.24 25.58 43.64
C ALA A 128 -11.89 27.03 44.03
N VAL A 129 -11.55 27.89 43.06
CA VAL A 129 -11.25 29.31 43.29
C VAL A 129 -12.51 30.14 43.60
N TYR A 130 -13.72 29.59 43.42
CA TYR A 130 -15.00 30.28 43.60
C TYR A 130 -15.81 29.79 44.81
N ASN A 131 -15.23 28.94 45.66
CA ASN A 131 -15.93 28.24 46.75
C ASN A 131 -16.69 29.17 47.72
N ASP A 132 -16.35 30.46 47.80
CA ASP A 132 -16.97 31.40 48.75
C ASP A 132 -17.97 32.39 48.12
N ASN A 133 -18.01 32.55 46.78
CA ASN A 133 -18.92 33.53 46.17
C ASN A 133 -19.26 33.25 44.69
N VAL A 134 -20.46 32.70 44.50
CA VAL A 134 -21.09 32.43 43.19
C VAL A 134 -21.25 33.69 42.33
N LEU A 135 -21.44 34.86 42.94
CA LEU A 135 -21.66 36.11 42.21
C LEU A 135 -20.38 36.65 41.57
N ASP A 136 -19.21 36.27 42.08
CA ASP A 136 -17.95 36.81 41.59
C ASP A 136 -17.68 36.36 40.15
N LEU A 137 -17.96 35.10 39.80
CA LEU A 137 -17.78 34.62 38.41
C LEU A 137 -18.60 35.45 37.41
N LEU A 138 -19.86 35.73 37.73
CA LEU A 138 -20.74 36.48 36.83
C LEU A 138 -20.39 37.96 36.80
N HIS A 139 -19.94 38.51 37.92
CA HIS A 139 -19.42 39.86 37.97
C HIS A 139 -18.17 40.02 37.08
N GLU A 140 -17.21 39.08 37.16
CA GLU A 140 -16.03 39.08 36.30
C GLU A 140 -16.41 38.84 34.82
N ALA A 141 -17.34 37.93 34.54
CA ALA A 141 -17.84 37.69 33.18
C ALA A 141 -18.45 38.94 32.56
N ARG A 142 -19.15 39.78 33.33
CA ARG A 142 -19.71 41.05 32.83
C ARG A 142 -18.66 42.09 32.48
N LYS A 143 -17.47 42.06 33.10
CA LYS A 143 -16.36 42.97 32.75
C LYS A 143 -15.79 42.66 31.37
N MET A 144 -15.95 41.42 30.92
CA MET A 144 -15.50 41.00 29.60
C MET A 144 -16.48 41.44 28.53
N THR A 145 -15.99 42.23 27.57
CA THR A 145 -16.78 42.70 26.44
C THR A 145 -16.54 41.81 25.22
N ILE A 146 -17.62 41.37 24.57
CA ILE A 146 -17.54 40.58 23.34
C ILE A 146 -18.30 41.32 22.26
N HIS A 147 -17.57 41.79 21.25
CA HIS A 147 -18.16 42.50 20.12
C HIS A 147 -18.72 41.49 19.10
N LYS A 148 -19.99 41.66 18.72
CA LYS A 148 -20.65 40.82 17.70
C LYS A 148 -19.85 40.76 16.38
N LYS A 149 -19.29 41.90 15.94
CA LYS A 149 -18.44 41.96 14.73
C LYS A 149 -17.23 41.02 14.81
N ARG A 150 -16.65 40.82 15.99
CA ARG A 150 -15.51 39.92 16.18
C ARG A 150 -15.94 38.45 16.05
N LEU A 151 -17.07 38.09 16.65
CA LEU A 151 -17.66 36.75 16.50
C LEU A 151 -18.02 36.43 15.04
N GLU A 152 -18.57 37.40 14.31
CA GLU A 152 -18.88 37.27 12.88
C GLU A 152 -17.60 37.10 12.04
N LYS A 153 -16.53 37.83 12.35
CA LYS A 153 -15.22 37.65 11.71
C LYS A 153 -14.68 36.24 11.95
N LEU A 154 -14.64 35.79 13.21
CA LEU A 154 -14.19 34.45 13.58
C LEU A 154 -15.03 33.36 12.90
N SER A 155 -16.34 33.59 12.73
CA SER A 155 -17.21 32.66 12.00
C SER A 155 -16.86 32.55 10.52
N LYS A 156 -16.48 33.65 9.87
CA LYS A 156 -16.02 33.64 8.48
C LYS A 156 -14.67 32.96 8.37
N ASP A 157 -13.75 33.26 9.29
CA ASP A 157 -12.42 32.65 9.34
C ASP A 157 -12.53 31.11 9.48
N PHE A 158 -13.41 30.63 10.36
CA PHE A 158 -13.70 29.19 10.53
C PHE A 158 -14.23 28.53 9.24
N GLN A 159 -15.16 29.18 8.54
CA GLN A 159 -15.69 28.66 7.27
C GLN A 159 -14.62 28.58 6.18
N ILE A 160 -13.73 29.58 6.11
CA ILE A 160 -12.60 29.59 5.17
C ILE A 160 -11.63 28.45 5.50
N GLU A 161 -11.35 28.21 6.78
CA GLU A 161 -10.46 27.14 7.22
C GLU A 161 -11.05 25.76 6.93
N ASN A 162 -12.35 25.56 7.20
CA ASN A 162 -13.02 24.29 6.93
C ASN A 162 -13.09 23.99 5.42
N THR A 163 -13.40 24.98 4.59
CA THR A 163 -13.39 24.83 3.13
C THR A 163 -12.00 24.53 2.57
N LYS A 164 -10.94 25.11 3.16
CA LYS A 164 -9.56 24.74 2.82
C LYS A 164 -9.25 23.29 3.21
N ALA A 165 -9.60 22.88 4.43
CA ALA A 165 -9.41 21.51 4.89
C ALA A 165 -10.14 20.49 4.02
N ASP A 166 -11.39 20.78 3.61
CA ASP A 166 -12.15 19.93 2.69
C ASP A 166 -11.48 19.81 1.31
N ASN A 167 -10.96 20.92 0.78
CA ASN A 167 -10.22 20.93 -0.48
C ASN A 167 -8.92 20.11 -0.38
N GLU A 168 -8.18 20.26 0.71
CA GLU A 168 -6.96 19.49 0.98
C GLU A 168 -7.28 17.99 1.12
N ALA A 169 -8.32 17.62 1.86
CA ALA A 169 -8.79 16.25 1.98
C ALA A 169 -9.18 15.65 0.63
N CYS A 170 -9.85 16.42 -0.23
CA CYS A 170 -10.19 16.00 -1.59
C CYS A 170 -8.93 15.72 -2.43
N ILE A 171 -7.92 16.57 -2.33
CA ILE A 171 -6.64 16.39 -3.03
C ILE A 171 -5.92 15.13 -2.51
N ILE A 172 -5.85 14.94 -1.19
CA ILE A 172 -5.24 13.77 -0.56
C ILE A 172 -5.93 12.48 -1.01
N ALA A 173 -7.27 12.48 -1.09
CA ALA A 173 -8.03 11.34 -1.59
C ALA A 173 -7.67 11.00 -3.05
N LYS A 174 -7.58 12.01 -3.93
CA LYS A 174 -7.17 11.84 -5.33
C LYS A 174 -5.74 11.30 -5.44
N LEU A 175 -4.80 11.83 -4.65
CA LEU A 175 -3.41 11.38 -4.62
C LEU A 175 -3.30 9.93 -4.11
N THR A 176 -4.07 9.57 -3.10
CA THR A 176 -4.12 8.20 -2.57
C THR A 176 -4.62 7.21 -3.62
N LEU A 177 -5.62 7.59 -4.42
CA LEU A 177 -6.12 6.76 -5.52
C LEU A 177 -5.08 6.60 -6.63
N LYS A 178 -4.42 7.68 -7.06
CA LYS A 178 -3.32 7.61 -8.03
C LYS A 178 -2.16 6.74 -7.53
N ARG A 179 -1.85 6.81 -6.23
CA ARG A 179 -0.80 5.97 -5.62
C ARG A 179 -1.15 4.48 -5.73
N LYS A 180 -2.41 4.10 -5.50
CA LYS A 180 -2.86 2.71 -5.68
C LYS A 180 -2.72 2.23 -7.12
N GLU A 181 -3.07 3.07 -8.10
CA GLU A 181 -2.90 2.76 -9.52
C GLU A 181 -1.42 2.60 -9.90
N LEU A 182 -0.56 3.49 -9.39
CA LEU A 182 0.88 3.43 -9.64
C LEU A 182 1.50 2.15 -9.10
N ILE A 183 1.09 1.70 -7.91
CA ILE A 183 1.51 0.40 -7.35
C ILE A 183 1.09 -0.75 -8.28
N ARG A 184 -0.15 -0.76 -8.77
CA ARG A 184 -0.62 -1.81 -9.70
C ARG A 184 0.21 -1.87 -10.98
N VAL A 185 0.47 -0.73 -11.60
CA VAL A 185 1.27 -0.64 -12.83
C VAL A 185 2.73 -1.04 -12.57
N HIS A 186 3.26 -0.73 -11.38
CA HIS A 186 4.60 -1.17 -10.98
C HIS A 186 4.69 -2.69 -10.87
N ASP A 187 3.74 -3.33 -10.17
CA ASP A 187 3.66 -4.79 -10.05
C ASP A 187 3.54 -5.48 -11.43
N GLU A 188 2.73 -4.91 -12.33
CA GLU A 188 2.60 -5.39 -13.71
C GLU A 188 3.92 -5.28 -14.49
N ASN A 189 4.63 -4.16 -14.35
CA ASN A 189 5.93 -3.96 -14.98
C ASN A 189 6.98 -4.94 -14.45
N ASP A 190 7.02 -5.19 -13.14
CA ASP A 190 7.96 -6.13 -12.54
C ASP A 190 7.69 -7.57 -13.03
N ALA A 191 6.42 -7.96 -13.14
CA ALA A 191 6.03 -9.24 -13.71
C ALA A 191 6.44 -9.37 -15.19
N LEU A 192 6.28 -8.31 -15.98
CA LEU A 192 6.71 -8.29 -17.39
C LEU A 192 8.23 -8.34 -17.52
N GLN A 193 8.97 -7.65 -16.64
CA GLN A 193 10.43 -7.71 -16.60
C GLN A 193 10.93 -9.12 -16.27
N GLN A 194 10.30 -9.80 -15.31
CA GLN A 194 10.61 -11.19 -14.96
C GLN A 194 10.36 -12.12 -16.16
N LYS A 195 9.20 -12.03 -16.82
CA LYS A 195 8.92 -12.79 -18.05
C LYS A 195 9.95 -12.52 -19.15
N THR A 196 10.34 -11.27 -19.33
CA THR A 196 11.35 -10.88 -20.33
C THR A 196 12.71 -11.51 -20.01
N LYS A 197 13.09 -11.58 -18.73
CA LYS A 197 14.33 -12.21 -18.27
C LYS A 197 14.31 -13.72 -18.51
N GLU A 198 13.20 -14.39 -18.20
CA GLU A 198 13.01 -15.82 -18.45
C GLU A 198 13.09 -16.16 -19.94
N LEU A 199 12.38 -15.39 -20.79
CA LEU A 199 12.44 -15.57 -22.24
C LEU A 199 13.86 -15.37 -22.79
N LYS A 200 14.60 -14.36 -22.30
CA LYS A 200 16.01 -14.15 -22.68
C LYS A 200 16.88 -15.35 -22.30
N GLN A 201 16.72 -15.90 -21.09
CA GLN A 201 17.45 -17.10 -20.67
C GLN A 201 17.14 -18.32 -21.52
N VAL A 202 15.87 -18.49 -21.95
CA VAL A 202 15.49 -19.58 -22.86
C VAL A 202 16.18 -19.38 -24.22
N ILE A 203 16.15 -18.17 -24.78
CA ILE A 203 16.80 -17.86 -26.05
C ILE A 203 18.31 -18.13 -25.99
N GLU A 204 18.99 -17.77 -24.91
CA GLU A 204 20.43 -18.03 -24.72
C GLU A 204 20.78 -19.52 -24.62
N ARG A 205 19.85 -20.38 -24.17
CA ARG A 205 20.07 -21.84 -24.05
C ARG A 205 19.87 -22.61 -25.35
N ILE A 206 19.13 -22.06 -26.31
CA ILE A 206 18.81 -22.72 -27.59
C ILE A 206 20.06 -23.14 -28.37
N PRO A 207 21.08 -22.28 -28.57
CA PRO A 207 22.29 -22.66 -29.31
C PRO A 207 22.99 -23.88 -28.70
N GLY A 208 23.19 -23.89 -27.37
CA GLY A 208 23.87 -25.00 -26.69
C GLY A 208 23.09 -26.32 -26.72
N THR A 209 21.76 -26.27 -26.74
CA THR A 209 20.93 -27.48 -26.91
C THR A 209 21.02 -28.03 -28.33
N ILE A 210 20.99 -27.16 -29.33
CA ILE A 210 21.19 -27.54 -30.74
C ILE A 210 22.58 -28.13 -30.93
N GLU A 211 23.64 -27.47 -30.43
CA GLU A 211 25.02 -27.95 -30.51
C GLU A 211 25.17 -29.33 -29.88
N SER A 212 24.63 -29.53 -28.67
CA SER A 212 24.68 -30.83 -27.98
C SER A 212 23.96 -31.93 -28.78
N SER A 213 22.82 -31.61 -29.38
CA SER A 213 22.07 -32.55 -30.24
C SER A 213 22.86 -32.90 -31.49
N VAL A 214 23.37 -31.90 -32.22
CA VAL A 214 24.16 -32.09 -33.44
C VAL A 214 25.43 -32.88 -33.14
N GLN A 215 26.06 -32.64 -31.99
CA GLN A 215 27.27 -33.36 -31.59
C GLN A 215 26.98 -34.83 -31.25
N SER A 216 25.81 -35.12 -30.66
CA SER A 216 25.34 -36.50 -30.46
C SER A 216 25.08 -37.21 -31.78
N ASP A 217 24.33 -36.58 -32.69
CA ASP A 217 24.04 -37.13 -34.03
C ASP A 217 25.32 -37.36 -34.82
N MET A 218 26.28 -36.43 -34.73
CA MET A 218 27.58 -36.57 -35.38
C MET A 218 28.40 -37.73 -34.80
N HIS A 219 28.37 -37.95 -33.49
CA HIS A 219 28.98 -39.13 -32.86
C HIS A 219 28.39 -40.43 -33.40
N GLN A 220 27.05 -40.51 -33.44
CA GLN A 220 26.34 -41.69 -33.97
C GLN A 220 26.68 -41.95 -35.44
N LEU A 221 26.77 -40.89 -36.26
CA LEU A 221 27.17 -41.00 -37.67
C LEU A 221 28.62 -41.46 -37.84
N CYS A 222 29.54 -40.96 -37.01
CA CYS A 222 30.94 -41.39 -37.00
C CYS A 222 31.07 -42.89 -36.69
N GLU A 223 30.39 -43.34 -35.64
CA GLU A 223 30.39 -44.75 -35.22
C GLU A 223 29.82 -45.67 -36.31
N LYS A 224 28.70 -45.28 -36.95
CA LYS A 224 28.14 -45.99 -38.10
C LYS A 224 29.10 -46.02 -39.28
N ASN A 225 29.71 -44.90 -39.64
CA ASN A 225 30.69 -44.83 -40.74
C ASN A 225 31.90 -45.70 -40.47
N GLN A 226 32.39 -45.72 -39.23
CA GLN A 226 33.51 -46.55 -38.81
C GLN A 226 33.14 -48.03 -38.95
N THR A 227 31.94 -48.42 -38.52
CA THR A 227 31.44 -49.80 -38.68
C THR A 227 31.32 -50.19 -40.17
N LEU A 228 30.77 -49.31 -41.01
CA LEU A 228 30.64 -49.54 -42.45
C LEU A 228 31.99 -49.63 -43.15
N THR A 229 32.98 -48.82 -42.76
CA THR A 229 34.34 -48.92 -43.32
C THR A 229 35.02 -50.22 -42.94
N HIS A 230 34.86 -50.69 -41.70
CA HIS A 230 35.36 -52.02 -41.30
C HIS A 230 34.67 -53.14 -42.09
N GLN A 231 33.35 -53.04 -42.32
CA GLN A 231 32.63 -54.00 -43.15
C GLN A 231 33.10 -53.98 -44.61
N ASN A 232 33.29 -52.80 -45.19
CA ASN A 232 33.78 -52.65 -46.56
C ASN A 232 35.20 -53.21 -46.73
N ALA A 233 36.10 -52.96 -45.78
CA ALA A 233 37.45 -53.53 -45.80
C ALA A 233 37.40 -55.06 -45.74
N ARG A 234 36.57 -55.63 -44.84
CA ARG A 234 36.39 -57.08 -44.75
C ARG A 234 35.82 -57.68 -46.04
N LEU A 235 34.86 -57.01 -46.67
CA LEU A 235 34.31 -57.44 -47.96
C LEU A 235 35.37 -57.37 -49.06
N GLN A 236 36.24 -56.35 -49.06
CA GLN A 236 37.36 -56.26 -50.00
C GLN A 236 38.36 -57.40 -49.83
N ASP A 237 38.72 -57.74 -48.58
CA ASP A 237 39.61 -58.88 -48.30
C ASP A 237 38.98 -60.20 -48.78
N GLN A 238 37.69 -60.40 -48.53
CA GLN A 238 36.96 -61.59 -49.02
C GLN A 238 36.93 -61.68 -50.55
N VAL A 239 36.79 -60.55 -51.24
CA VAL A 239 36.86 -60.51 -52.70
C VAL A 239 38.28 -60.89 -53.17
N ALA A 240 39.33 -60.33 -52.56
CA ALA A 240 40.71 -60.63 -52.91
C ALA A 240 41.10 -62.11 -52.67
N ASP A 241 40.63 -62.70 -51.58
CA ASP A 241 40.81 -64.13 -51.27
C ASP A 241 40.13 -65.00 -52.34
N MET A 242 38.90 -64.64 -52.71
CA MET A 242 38.15 -65.38 -53.73
C MET A 242 38.75 -65.21 -55.13
N GLU A 243 39.30 -64.04 -55.45
CA GLU A 243 40.08 -63.80 -56.68
C GLU A 243 41.34 -64.68 -56.71
N SER A 244 42.07 -64.78 -55.60
CA SER A 244 43.27 -65.62 -55.49
C SER A 244 42.93 -67.11 -55.65
N MET A 245 41.87 -67.57 -54.97
CA MET A 245 41.39 -68.94 -55.10
C MET A 245 40.93 -69.26 -56.53
N LEU A 246 40.26 -68.31 -57.19
CA LEU A 246 39.84 -68.46 -58.58
C LEU A 246 41.06 -68.57 -59.51
N ILE A 247 42.12 -67.79 -59.29
CA ILE A 247 43.38 -67.89 -60.03
C ILE A 247 44.02 -69.27 -59.82
N GLU A 248 44.08 -69.76 -58.57
CA GLU A 248 44.65 -71.06 -58.25
C GLU A 248 43.88 -72.21 -58.93
N ILE A 249 42.55 -72.18 -58.87
CA ILE A 249 41.69 -73.15 -59.55
C ILE A 249 41.89 -73.08 -61.06
N LYS A 250 41.95 -71.88 -61.64
CA LYS A 250 42.22 -71.69 -63.08
C LYS A 250 43.58 -72.27 -63.50
N LEU A 251 44.62 -72.09 -62.68
CA LEU A 251 45.95 -72.67 -62.92
C LEU A 251 45.93 -74.20 -62.84
N LYS A 252 45.32 -74.77 -61.80
CA LYS A 252 45.15 -76.23 -61.66
C LYS A 252 44.35 -76.83 -62.81
N TYR A 253 43.28 -76.16 -63.22
CA TYR A 253 42.48 -76.56 -64.38
C TYR A 253 43.30 -76.52 -65.66
N ALA A 254 44.04 -75.44 -65.91
CA ALA A 254 44.92 -75.34 -67.08
C ALA A 254 45.99 -76.45 -67.09
N HIS A 255 46.56 -76.79 -65.93
CA HIS A 255 47.52 -77.88 -65.80
C HIS A 255 46.90 -79.24 -66.13
N SER A 256 45.75 -79.56 -65.53
CA SER A 256 45.02 -80.81 -65.81
C SER A 256 44.57 -80.89 -67.27
N GLU A 257 44.17 -79.78 -67.87
CA GLU A 257 43.80 -79.71 -69.28
C GLU A 257 45.00 -79.96 -70.20
N SER A 258 46.19 -79.43 -69.85
CA SER A 258 47.44 -79.73 -70.54
C SER A 258 47.81 -81.22 -70.41
N GLU A 259 47.71 -81.80 -69.22
CA GLU A 259 47.94 -83.24 -69.00
C GLU A 259 46.96 -84.09 -69.82
N ARG A 260 45.69 -83.70 -69.85
CA ARG A 260 44.65 -84.34 -70.67
C ARG A 260 45.00 -84.27 -72.16
N GLU A 261 45.54 -83.15 -72.63
CA GLU A 261 45.93 -83.00 -74.03
C GLU A 261 47.19 -83.83 -74.37
N VAL A 262 48.15 -83.92 -73.46
CA VAL A 262 49.31 -84.85 -73.57
C VAL A 262 48.84 -86.32 -73.59
N LEU A 263 47.91 -86.69 -72.71
CA LEU A 263 47.32 -88.03 -72.68
C LEU A 263 46.52 -88.33 -73.95
N LYS A 264 45.78 -87.35 -74.49
CA LYS A 264 45.12 -87.46 -75.80
C LYS A 264 46.13 -87.66 -76.92
N GLN A 265 47.24 -86.93 -76.93
CA GLN A 265 48.31 -87.12 -77.92
C GLN A 265 48.88 -88.54 -77.85
N ARG A 266 49.20 -89.03 -76.64
CA ARG A 266 49.61 -90.44 -76.42
C ARG A 266 48.56 -91.45 -76.86
N LEU A 267 47.28 -91.18 -76.63
CA LEU A 267 46.17 -92.02 -77.11
C LEU A 267 46.09 -92.02 -78.64
N THR A 268 46.28 -90.87 -79.29
CA THR A 268 46.31 -90.79 -80.77
C THR A 268 47.53 -91.49 -81.36
N GLU A 269 48.67 -91.46 -80.68
CA GLU A 269 49.86 -92.24 -81.05
C GLU A 269 49.60 -93.74 -80.86
N LEU A 270 49.03 -94.18 -79.74
CA LEU A 270 48.63 -95.58 -79.53
C LEU A 270 47.57 -96.05 -80.55
N LYS A 271 46.62 -95.18 -80.92
CA LYS A 271 45.67 -95.46 -82.01
C LYS A 271 46.37 -95.58 -83.36
N LYS A 272 47.40 -94.77 -83.64
CA LYS A 272 48.25 -94.93 -84.83
C LYS A 272 49.00 -96.26 -84.80
N TRP A 273 49.56 -96.64 -83.66
CA TRP A 273 50.25 -97.93 -83.48
C TRP A 273 49.31 -99.13 -83.63
N MET A 274 48.08 -99.07 -83.11
CA MET A 274 47.06 -100.11 -83.32
C MET A 274 46.54 -100.18 -84.76
N ASN A 275 46.40 -99.04 -85.43
CA ASN A 275 45.97 -98.98 -86.84
C ASN A 275 47.09 -99.32 -87.83
N SER A 276 48.34 -99.51 -87.37
CA SER A 276 49.44 -100.08 -88.15
C SER A 276 49.60 -101.60 -87.95
N THR A 277 48.71 -102.25 -87.20
CA THR A 277 48.69 -103.70 -86.95
C THR A 277 47.44 -104.40 -87.52
N LEU A 278 46.76 -103.76 -88.48
CA LEU A 278 45.70 -104.30 -89.34
C LEU A 278 45.89 -103.72 -90.75
#